data_AF-A0A561PWG8-F1
#
_entry.id   AF-A0A561PWG8-F1
#
_cell.length_a   1.000
_cell.length_b   1.000
_cell.length_c   1.000
_cell.angle_alpha   90.00
_cell.angle_beta   90.00
_cell.angle_gamma   90.00
#
_symmetry.space_group_name_H-M   'P 1'
#
loop_
_entity.id
_entity.type
_entity.pdbx_description
1 polymer ?
#
loop_
_entity_poly.entity_id
_entity_poly.type
_entity_poly.pdbx_seq_one_letter_code
_entity_poly.pdbx_strand_id
1 'polypeptide(L)' 'MRKIALYALLSGILLAAAAYFTEMNDLPGAVELRTPGFVGYIFIISAIGWFSLNTLYEWGREADAYQY' A
#
# COMPACT_ATOMS: atom_id res chain seq x y z
N MET A 1 -2.74 0.68 -14.47
CA MET A 1 -2.07 0.88 -13.17
C MET A 1 -2.98 0.66 -11.96
N ARG A 2 -4.24 1.12 -11.96
CA ARG A 2 -5.16 0.98 -10.80
C ARG A 2 -5.27 -0.43 -10.20
N LYS A 3 -5.49 -1.46 -11.03
CA LYS A 3 -5.58 -2.86 -10.53
C LYS A 3 -4.28 -3.33 -9.87
N ILE A 4 -3.13 -2.95 -10.41
CA ILE A 4 -1.81 -3.30 -9.85
C ILE A 4 -1.63 -2.61 -8.50
N ALA A 5 -1.97 -1.32 -8.40
CA ALA A 5 -1.91 -0.59 -7.12
C ALA A 5 -2.86 -1.18 -6.07
N LEU A 6 -4.06 -1.63 -6.46
CA LEU A 6 -4.97 -2.35 -5.55
C LEU A 6 -4.36 -3.67 -5.07
N TYR A 7 -3.80 -4.49 -5.97
CA TYR A 7 -3.19 -5.75 -5.57
C TYR A 7 -1.96 -5.55 -4.69
N ALA A 8 -1.12 -4.56 -4.98
CA ALA A 8 0.02 -4.18 -4.15
C ALA A 8 -0.44 -3.72 -2.76
N LEU A 9 -1.49 -2.89 -2.68
CA LEU A 9 -2.04 -2.45 -1.40
C LEU A 9 -2.53 -3.64 -0.56
N LEU A 10 -3.34 -4.52 -1.16
CA LEU A 10 -3.91 -5.67 -0.46
C LEU A 10 -2.83 -6.67 -0.02
N SER A 11 -1.90 -7.03 -0.91
CA SER A 11 -0.80 -7.94 -0.56
C SER A 11 0.13 -7.30 0.48
N GLY A 12 0.38 -6.00 0.38
CA GLY A 12 1.18 -5.25 1.34
C GLY A 12 0.56 -5.25 2.74
N ILE A 13 -0.75 -5.02 2.84
CA ILE A 13 -1.50 -5.10 4.11
C ILE A 13 -1.39 -6.50 4.70
N LEU A 14 -1.58 -7.55 3.90
CA LEU A 14 -1.50 -8.93 4.38
C LEU A 14 -0.11 -9.27 4.92
N LEU A 15 0.96 -8.88 4.22
CA LEU A 15 2.34 -9.11 4.65
C LEU A 15 2.68 -8.35 5.93
N ALA A 16 2.31 -7.07 6.00
CA ALA A 16 2.56 -6.25 7.19
C ALA A 16 1.75 -6.76 8.39
N ALA A 17 0.48 -7.13 8.19
CA ALA A 17 -0.37 -7.68 9.24
C ALA A 17 0.14 -9.03 9.75
N ALA A 18 0.58 -9.92 8.86
CA ALA A 18 1.14 -11.21 9.25
C ALA A 18 2.39 -11.04 10.11
N ALA A 19 3.32 -10.16 9.69
CA ALA A 19 4.53 -9.87 10.45
C ALA A 19 4.23 -9.23 11.81
N TYR A 20 3.32 -8.26 11.85
CA TYR A 20 2.90 -7.63 13.10
C TYR A 20 2.24 -8.64 14.05
N PHE A 21 1.38 -9.51 13.53
CA PHE A 21 0.68 -10.50 14.34
C PHE A 21 1.62 -11.54 14.93
N THR A 22 2.60 -12.02 14.17
CA THR A 22 3.58 -12.98 14.68
C THR A 22 4.53 -12.37 15.70
N GLU A 23 4.96 -11.12 15.49
CA GLU A 23 5.80 -10.41 16.44
C GLU A 23 5.06 -10.06 17.74
N MET A 24 3.79 -9.64 17.66
CA MET A 24 2.99 -9.26 18.82
C MET A 24 2.61 -10.46 19.72
N ASN A 25 2.44 -11.64 19.13
CA ASN A 25 2.04 -12.86 19.85
C ASN A 25 3.22 -13.80 20.13
N ASP A 26 4.46 -13.37 19.88
CA ASP A 26 5.69 -14.16 20.05
C ASP A 26 5.62 -15.54 19.37
N LEU A 27 5.05 -15.56 18.16
CA LEU A 27 4.85 -16.78 17.39
C LEU A 27 6.15 -17.23 16.71
N PRO A 28 6.38 -18.55 16.54
CA PRO A 28 7.46 -19.06 15.70
C PRO A 28 7.38 -18.46 14.30
N GLY A 29 8.51 -18.00 13.75
CA GLY A 29 8.55 -17.36 12.44
C GLY A 29 8.54 -15.83 12.46
N ALA A 30 8.51 -15.18 13.64
CA ALA A 30 8.49 -13.72 13.75
C ALA A 30 9.73 -13.06 13.10
N VAL A 31 10.92 -13.63 13.29
CA VAL A 31 12.17 -13.09 12.72
C VAL A 31 12.16 -13.19 11.20
N GLU A 32 11.70 -14.31 10.66
CA GLU A 32 11.62 -14.60 9.23
C GLU A 32 10.58 -13.71 8.54
N LEU A 33 9.49 -13.37 9.23
CA LEU A 33 8.40 -12.53 8.72
C LEU A 33 8.68 -11.03 8.75
N ARG A 34 9.72 -10.56 9.48
CA ARG A 34 10.10 -9.13 9.48
C ARG A 34 10.42 -8.60 8.08
N THR A 35 11.21 -9.34 7.30
CA THR A 35 11.59 -8.92 5.95
C THR A 35 10.39 -8.87 5.00
N PRO A 36 9.54 -9.91 4.89
CA PRO A 36 8.27 -9.83 4.18
C PRO A 36 7.36 -8.69 4.66
N GLY A 37 7.27 -8.45 5.98
CA GLY A 37 6.52 -7.34 6.55
C GLY A 37 7.03 -5.97 6.08
N PHE A 38 8.35 -5.78 6.04
CA PHE A 38 8.98 -4.59 5.48
C PHE A 38 8.65 -4.39 4.00
N VAL A 39 8.72 -5.45 3.19
CA VAL A 39 8.26 -5.42 1.79
C VAL A 39 6.79 -5.04 1.70
N GLY A 40 5.97 -5.53 2.64
CA GLY A 40 4.57 -5.16 2.77
C GLY A 40 4.38 -3.65 2.94
N TYR A 41 5.15 -3.00 3.81
CA TYR A 41 5.11 -1.54 3.96
C TYR A 41 5.50 -0.80 2.67
N ILE A 42 6.50 -1.28 1.93
CA ILE A 42 6.88 -0.68 0.64
C ILE A 42 5.70 -0.73 -0.34
N PHE A 43 5.00 -1.86 -0.43
CA PHE A 43 3.82 -1.98 -1.29
C PHE A 43 2.69 -1.05 -0.87
N ILE A 44 2.40 -0.96 0.43
CA ILE A 44 1.37 -0.06 0.97
C ILE A 44 1.67 1.40 0.60
N ILE A 45 2.88 1.88 0.94
CA ILE A 45 3.28 3.27 0.69
C ILE A 45 3.25 3.58 -0.81
N SER A 46 3.76 2.68 -1.64
CA SER A 46 3.79 2.87 -3.09
C SER A 46 2.39 2.93 -3.69
N ALA A 47 1.48 2.06 -3.23
CA ALA A 47 0.09 2.06 -3.68
C ALA A 47 -0.66 3.32 -3.24
N ILE A 48 -0.51 3.73 -1.97
CA ILE A 48 -1.10 4.96 -1.45
C ILE A 48 -0.59 6.17 -2.23
N GLY A 49 0.71 6.24 -2.50
CA GLY A 49 1.31 7.30 -3.32
C GLY A 49 0.71 7.34 -4.72
N TRP A 50 0.55 6.18 -5.37
CA TRP A 50 -0.10 6.11 -6.68
C TRP A 50 -1.55 6.57 -6.66
N PHE A 51 -2.37 6.11 -5.69
CA PHE A 51 -3.77 6.55 -5.57
C PHE A 51 -3.87 8.05 -5.32
N SER A 52 -3.03 8.57 -4.42
CA SER A 52 -3.01 10.00 -4.08
C SER A 52 -2.67 10.84 -5.31
N LEU A 53 -1.64 10.47 -6.07
CA LEU A 53 -1.27 11.15 -7.31
C LEU A 53 -2.37 11.05 -8.37
N ASN A 54 -2.99 9.89 -8.53
CA ASN A 54 -4.08 9.70 -9.49
C ASN A 54 -5.29 10.57 -9.13
N THR A 55 -5.66 10.65 -7.85
CA THR A 55 -6.75 11.50 -7.37
C THR A 55 -6.45 12.99 -7.59
N LEU A 56 -5.24 13.44 -7.24
CA LEU A 56 -4.83 14.83 -7.49
C LEU A 56 -4.85 15.18 -8.98
N TYR A 57 -4.42 14.25 -9.82
CA TYR A 57 -4.44 14.43 -11.28
C TYR A 57 -5.87 14.52 -11.83
N GLU A 58 -6.78 13.67 -11.36
CA GLU A 58 -8.19 13.72 -11.75
C GLU A 58 -8.84 15.05 -11.33
N TRP A 59 -8.62 15.49 -10.08
CA TRP A 59 -9.15 16.76 -9.58
C TRP A 59 -8.57 17.97 -10.30
N GLY A 60 -7.26 17.98 -10.58
CA GLY A 60 -6.64 19.06 -11.34
C GLY A 60 -7.22 19.18 -12.75
N ARG A 61 -7.44 18.05 -13.42
CA ARG A 61 -8.04 18.02 -14.76
C ARG A 61 -9.50 18.47 -14.75
N GLU A 62 -10.28 18.10 -13.73
CA GLU A 62 -11.65 18.59 -13.58
C GLU A 62 -11.69 20.10 -13.36
N ALA A 63 -10.81 20.64 -12.52
CA ALA A 63 -10.72 22.08 -12.27
C ALA A 63 -10.43 22.89 -13.55
N ASP A 64 -9.50 22.43 -14.38
CA ASP A 64 -9.18 23.08 -15.66
C ASP A 64 -10.34 23.02 -16.67
N ALA A 65 -11.12 21.92 -16.66
CA ALA A 65 -12.26 21.74 -17.56
C ALA A 65 -13.44 22.67 -17.26
N TYR A 66 -13.58 23.14 -16.01
CA TYR A 66 -14.61 24.12 -15.62
C TYR A 66 -14.19 25.59 -15.83
N GLN A 67 -12.97 25.85 -16.32
CA GLN A 67 -12.49 27.20 -16.64
C GLN A 67 -12.72 27.63 -18.10
N TYR A 68 -13.41 26.82 -18.90
CA TYR A 68 -13.84 27.12 -20.28
C TYR A 68 -15.36 26.98 -20.42
#